data_AF-U1SN57-F1
#
_entry.id   AF-U1SN57-F1
#
_cell.length_a   1.000
_cell.length_b   1.000
_cell.length_c   1.000
_cell.angle_alpha   90.00
_cell.angle_beta   90.00
_cell.angle_gamma   90.00
#
_symmetry.space_group_name_H-M   'P 1'
#
loop_
_entity.id
_entity.type
_entity.pdbx_description
1 polymer ?
#
loop_
_entity_poly.entity_id
_entity_poly.type
_entity_poly.pdbx_seq_one_letter_code
_entity_poly.pdbx_strand_id
1 'polypeptide(L)'
;MWSGIGCVVFGCLLIHAWWFETYTDSPLARSWRRMSAALSPTRNAQAMLRPCVGLMFFFGGIALLLEPIGAPVFIVRVLLFIALLALVVGVVYLLPFPLPRFADARYQYLKRHGLLDATGRPLPDEVINRILAQREGHPFS
;
A
#
# COMPACT_ATOMS: atom_id res chain seq x y z
N MET A 1 -21.11 -7.19 16.63
CA MET A 1 -21.28 -7.66 15.24
C MET A 1 -21.07 -6.54 14.21
N TRP A 2 -21.90 -5.50 14.17
CA TRP A 2 -21.77 -4.40 13.18
C TRP A 2 -20.39 -3.72 13.14
N SER A 3 -19.78 -3.47 14.30
CA SER A 3 -18.42 -2.90 14.37
C SER A 3 -17.39 -3.79 13.69
N GLY A 4 -17.48 -5.11 13.87
CA GLY A 4 -16.59 -6.07 13.21
C GLY A 4 -16.75 -6.05 11.68
N ILE A 5 -18.00 -6.01 11.20
CA ILE A 5 -18.29 -5.88 9.76
C ILE A 5 -17.69 -4.57 9.22
N GLY A 6 -17.94 -3.46 9.92
CA GLY A 6 -17.41 -2.14 9.54
C GLY A 6 -15.88 -2.13 9.47
N CYS A 7 -15.20 -2.72 10.46
CA CYS A 7 -13.74 -2.84 10.46
C CYS A 7 -13.22 -3.68 9.28
N VAL A 8 -13.86 -4.81 8.97
CA VAL A 8 -13.45 -5.66 7.84
C VAL A 8 -13.61 -4.92 6.52
N VAL A 9 -14.77 -4.31 6.28
CA VAL A 9 -15.04 -3.54 5.05
C VAL A 9 -14.06 -2.38 4.91
N PHE A 10 -13.86 -1.62 5.98
CA PHE A 10 -12.91 -0.51 5.97
C PHE A 10 -11.47 -0.98 5.72
N GLY A 11 -11.04 -2.08 6.36
CA GLY A 11 -9.74 -2.70 6.13
C GLY A 11 -9.52 -3.10 4.67
N CYS A 12 -10.50 -3.77 4.07
CA CYS A 12 -10.49 -4.14 2.65
C CYS A 12 -10.37 -2.91 1.74
N LEU A 13 -11.12 -1.85 2.01
CA LEU A 13 -11.08 -0.61 1.22
C LEU A 13 -9.72 0.07 1.31
N LEU A 14 -9.08 0.10 2.49
CA LEU A 14 -7.73 0.67 2.65
C LEU A 14 -6.68 -0.13 1.89
N ILE A 15 -6.74 -1.47 1.96
CA ILE A 15 -5.83 -2.35 1.21
C ILE A 15 -6.04 -2.16 -0.29
N HIS A 16 -7.30 -2.08 -0.73
CA HIS A 16 -7.63 -1.85 -2.13
C HIS A 16 -7.14 -0.47 -2.61
N ALA A 17 -7.35 0.58 -1.81
CA ALA A 17 -6.86 1.93 -2.14
C ALA A 17 -5.32 1.96 -2.24
N TRP A 18 -4.62 1.30 -1.32
CA TRP A 18 -3.17 1.16 -1.41
C TRP A 18 -2.73 0.40 -2.66
N TRP A 19 -3.39 -0.73 -2.96
CA TRP A 19 -3.09 -1.50 -4.17
C TRP A 19 -3.32 -0.66 -5.42
N PHE A 20 -4.44 0.07 -5.48
CA PHE A 20 -4.79 0.94 -6.60
C PHE A 20 -3.75 2.06 -6.79
N GLU A 21 -3.31 2.68 -5.70
CA GLU A 21 -2.23 3.69 -5.73
C GLU A 21 -0.87 3.10 -6.11
N THR A 22 -0.59 1.83 -5.83
CA THR A 22 0.73 1.24 -6.08
C THR A 22 0.83 0.63 -7.48
N TYR A 23 -0.24 -0.01 -7.95
CA TYR A 23 -0.24 -0.86 -9.14
C TYR A 23 -0.94 -0.26 -10.36
N THR A 24 -1.67 0.84 -10.22
CA THR A 24 -2.46 1.43 -11.32
C THR A 24 -1.95 2.82 -11.71
N ASP A 25 -2.05 3.16 -13.00
CA ASP A 25 -1.64 4.46 -13.57
C ASP A 25 -2.80 5.35 -14.02
N SER A 26 -4.01 5.03 -13.56
CA SER A 26 -5.20 5.80 -13.85
C SER A 26 -5.08 7.25 -13.34
N PRO A 27 -5.79 8.21 -13.96
CA PRO A 27 -5.85 9.59 -13.46
C PRO A 27 -6.27 9.66 -11.98
N LEU A 28 -7.18 8.77 -11.57
CA LEU A 28 -7.62 8.64 -10.17
C LEU A 28 -6.48 8.15 -9.25
N ALA A 29 -5.73 7.12 -9.64
CA ALA A 29 -4.59 6.65 -8.86
C ALA A 29 -3.52 7.75 -8.72
N ARG A 30 -3.29 8.54 -9.79
CA ARG A 30 -2.37 9.68 -9.75
C ARG A 30 -2.86 10.80 -8.82
N SER A 31 -4.16 11.12 -8.80
CA SER A 31 -4.69 12.14 -7.87
C SER A 31 -4.61 11.67 -6.43
N TRP A 32 -4.95 10.40 -6.16
CA TRP A 32 -4.88 9.81 -4.83
C TRP A 32 -3.46 9.74 -4.29
N ARG A 33 -2.48 9.31 -5.10
CA ARG A 33 -1.05 9.36 -4.73
C ARG A 33 -0.62 10.76 -4.32
N ARG A 34 -1.06 11.82 -5.02
CA ARG A 34 -0.71 13.21 -4.66
C ARG A 34 -1.33 13.62 -3.32
N MET A 35 -2.60 13.27 -3.08
CA MET A 35 -3.24 13.54 -1.77
C MET A 35 -2.56 12.76 -0.64
N SER A 36 -2.30 11.47 -0.84
CA SER A 36 -1.58 10.63 0.12
C SER A 36 -0.18 11.16 0.41
N ALA A 37 0.52 11.69 -0.60
CA ALA A 37 1.85 12.30 -0.41
C ALA A 37 1.78 13.57 0.43
N ALA A 38 0.75 14.40 0.23
CA ALA A 38 0.55 15.62 1.01
C ALA A 38 0.18 15.34 2.48
N LEU A 39 -0.49 14.23 2.76
CA LEU A 39 -0.90 13.82 4.10
C LEU A 39 0.15 12.96 4.84
N SER A 40 1.15 12.45 4.12
CA SER A 40 2.13 11.54 4.70
C SER A 40 3.40 12.27 5.10
N PRO A 41 3.95 12.01 6.31
CA PRO A 41 5.16 12.68 6.78
C PRO A 41 6.41 12.25 5.99
N THR A 42 6.43 11.02 5.48
CA THR A 42 7.53 10.47 4.69
C THR A 42 7.01 9.61 3.54
N ARG A 43 7.83 9.42 2.51
CA ARG A 43 7.54 8.47 1.41
C ARG A 43 7.32 7.05 1.91
N ASN A 44 8.04 6.65 2.96
CA ASN A 44 7.91 5.33 3.55
C ASN A 44 6.59 5.17 4.28
N ALA A 45 6.19 6.20 5.05
CA ALA A 45 4.90 6.25 5.70
C ALA A 45 3.77 6.19 4.66
N GLN A 46 3.87 6.96 3.57
CA GLN A 46 2.89 6.92 2.48
C GLN A 46 2.71 5.51 1.92
N ALA A 47 3.82 4.80 1.70
CA ALA A 47 3.81 3.48 1.08
C ALA A 47 3.31 2.38 2.01
N MET A 48 3.55 2.47 3.32
CA MET A 48 3.33 1.35 4.25
C MET A 48 2.20 1.58 5.25
N LEU A 49 1.87 2.82 5.61
CA LEU A 49 0.89 3.08 6.67
C LEU A 49 -0.52 2.64 6.26
N ARG A 50 -0.96 3.00 5.04
CA ARG A 50 -2.29 2.62 4.54
C ARG A 50 -2.54 1.11 4.48
N PRO A 51 -1.67 0.26 3.90
CA PRO A 51 -1.88 -1.18 3.88
C PRO A 51 -1.75 -1.80 5.28
N CYS A 52 -0.86 -1.30 6.13
CA CYS A 52 -0.70 -1.80 7.50
C CYS A 52 -1.94 -1.52 8.36
N VAL A 53 -2.48 -0.29 8.29
CA VAL A 53 -3.73 0.07 8.95
C VAL A 53 -4.89 -0.74 8.37
N GLY A 54 -4.92 -0.95 7.06
CA GLY A 54 -5.91 -1.81 6.41
C GLY A 54 -5.88 -3.25 6.93
N LEU A 55 -4.70 -3.87 7.07
CA LEU A 55 -4.53 -5.20 7.62
C LEU A 55 -4.93 -5.26 9.11
N MET A 56 -4.56 -4.25 9.90
CA MET A 56 -4.97 -4.14 11.30
C MET A 56 -6.50 -4.15 11.43
N PHE A 57 -7.21 -3.33 10.67
CA PHE A 57 -8.67 -3.29 10.68
C PHE A 57 -9.30 -4.57 10.14
N PHE A 58 -8.71 -5.17 9.11
CA PHE A 58 -9.19 -6.43 8.54
C PHE A 58 -9.12 -7.57 9.56
N PHE A 59 -7.94 -7.85 10.11
CA PHE A 59 -7.76 -8.96 11.06
C PHE A 59 -8.41 -8.66 12.42
N GLY A 60 -8.32 -7.42 12.91
CA GLY A 60 -9.02 -6.99 14.12
C GLY A 60 -10.53 -7.07 13.97
N GLY A 61 -11.06 -6.71 12.79
CA GLY A 61 -12.48 -6.86 12.46
C GLY A 61 -12.94 -8.31 12.46
N ILE A 62 -12.16 -9.22 11.86
CA ILE A 62 -12.45 -10.67 11.91
C ILE A 62 -12.44 -11.18 13.36
N ALA A 63 -11.47 -10.76 14.18
CA ALA A 63 -11.41 -11.14 15.58
C ALA A 63 -12.68 -10.71 16.35
N LEU A 64 -13.15 -9.47 16.14
CA LEU A 64 -14.40 -8.94 16.73
C LEU A 64 -15.65 -9.68 16.25
N LEU A 65 -15.63 -10.28 15.06
CA LEU A 65 -16.74 -11.09 14.56
C LEU A 65 -16.74 -12.50 15.16
N LEU A 66 -15.57 -13.05 15.45
CA LEU A 66 -15.41 -14.42 15.96
C LEU A 66 -15.66 -14.54 17.47
N GLU A 67 -15.38 -13.49 18.24
CA GLU A 67 -15.61 -13.44 19.70
C GLU A 67 -17.05 -13.81 20.11
N PRO A 68 -18.12 -13.21 19.54
CA PRO A 68 -19.50 -13.54 19.93
C PRO A 68 -19.98 -14.91 19.45
N ILE A 69 -19.28 -15.56 18.52
CA ILE A 69 -19.67 -16.87 17.95
C ILE A 69 -19.02 -18.02 18.75
N GLY A 70 -18.28 -17.71 19.81
CA GLY A 70 -17.63 -18.71 20.65
C GLY A 70 -16.44 -19.39 19.96
N ALA A 71 -15.78 -18.70 19.03
CA ALA A 71 -14.61 -19.23 18.35
C ALA A 71 -13.48 -19.56 19.36
N PRO A 72 -12.62 -20.55 19.08
CA PRO A 72 -11.48 -20.86 19.93
C PRO A 72 -10.63 -19.62 20.23
N VAL A 73 -10.40 -19.36 21.52
CA VAL A 73 -9.63 -18.20 22.00
C VAL A 73 -8.25 -18.10 21.33
N PHE A 74 -7.64 -19.24 21.02
CA PHE A 74 -6.38 -19.31 20.27
C PHE A 74 -6.46 -18.61 18.91
N ILE A 75 -7.53 -18.84 18.13
CA ILE A 75 -7.71 -18.24 16.80
C ILE A 75 -7.84 -16.72 16.92
N VAL A 76 -8.66 -16.25 17.86
CA VAL A 76 -8.85 -14.81 18.12
C VAL A 76 -7.53 -14.15 18.49
N ARG A 77 -6.73 -14.78 19.37
CA ARG A 77 -5.40 -14.27 19.77
C ARG A 77 -4.43 -14.19 18.59
N VAL A 78 -4.41 -15.20 17.72
CA VAL A 78 -3.54 -15.19 16.51
C VAL A 78 -3.93 -14.04 15.58
N LEU A 79 -5.23 -13.82 15.35
CA LEU A 79 -5.71 -12.71 14.51
C LEU A 79 -5.32 -11.34 15.09
N LEU A 80 -5.51 -11.15 16.39
CA LEU A 80 -5.12 -9.91 17.07
C LEU A 80 -3.60 -9.72 17.04
N PHE A 81 -2.82 -10.78 17.17
CA PHE A 81 -1.37 -10.73 17.03
C PHE A 81 -0.94 -10.28 15.63
N ILE A 82 -1.57 -10.81 14.57
CA ILE A 82 -1.30 -10.38 13.18
C ILE A 82 -1.70 -8.91 12.98
N ALA A 83 -2.85 -8.49 13.51
CA ALA A 83 -3.29 -7.10 13.45
C ALA A 83 -2.29 -6.14 14.13
N LEU A 84 -1.80 -6.52 15.32
CA LEU A 84 -0.78 -5.77 16.05
C LEU A 84 0.55 -5.75 15.30
N LEU A 85 0.97 -6.88 14.73
CA LEU A 85 2.19 -6.96 13.94
C LEU A 85 2.13 -6.01 12.73
N ALA A 86 1.00 -5.96 12.03
CA ALA A 86 0.80 -5.02 10.93
C ALA A 86 0.93 -3.57 11.40
N LEU A 87 0.34 -3.23 12.55
CA LEU A 87 0.48 -1.89 13.15
C LEU A 87 1.95 -1.56 13.47
N VAL A 88 2.67 -2.50 14.09
CA VAL A 88 4.11 -2.34 14.42
C VAL A 88 4.92 -2.10 13.15
N VAL A 89 4.68 -2.88 12.09
CA VAL A 89 5.35 -2.67 10.78
C VAL A 89 5.05 -1.28 10.24
N GLY A 90 3.79 -0.83 10.30
CA GLY A 90 3.40 0.52 9.88
C GLY A 90 4.16 1.62 10.63
N VAL A 91 4.33 1.47 11.95
CA VAL A 91 5.09 2.41 12.80
C VAL A 91 6.58 2.37 12.47
N VAL A 92 7.17 1.19 12.29
CA VAL A 92 8.59 1.04 11.92
C VAL A 92 8.89 1.77 10.61
N TYR A 93 7.99 1.70 9.62
CA TYR A 93 8.15 2.41 8.34
C TYR A 93 7.84 3.91 8.38
N LEU A 94 7.53 4.48 9.55
CA LEU A 94 7.67 5.93 9.75
C LEU A 94 9.15 6.34 9.68
N LEU A 95 10.05 5.44 10.08
CA LEU A 95 11.50 5.64 9.97
C LEU A 95 11.98 5.47 8.50
N PRO A 96 13.11 6.08 8.14
CA PRO A 96 13.63 6.10 6.77
C PRO A 96 14.29 4.77 6.35
N PHE A 97 13.63 3.63 6.55
CA PHE A 97 14.10 2.32 6.06
C PHE A 97 13.91 2.16 4.55
N PRO A 98 14.74 1.34 3.87
CA PRO A 98 14.52 1.04 2.46
C PRO A 98 13.18 0.32 2.26
N LEU A 99 12.36 0.84 1.35
CA LEU A 99 11.07 0.25 1.03
C LEU A 99 11.25 -1.08 0.29
N PRO A 100 10.46 -2.11 0.63
CA PRO A 100 10.36 -3.30 -0.17
C PRO A 100 9.89 -2.95 -1.59
N ARG A 101 10.45 -3.62 -2.60
CA ARG A 101 10.11 -3.37 -4.02
C ARG A 101 8.61 -3.47 -4.32
N PHE A 102 7.86 -4.30 -3.60
CA PHE A 102 6.42 -4.45 -3.78
C PHE A 102 5.61 -3.26 -3.25
N ALA A 103 6.11 -2.54 -2.24
CA ALA A 103 5.43 -1.40 -1.65
C ALA A 103 5.87 -0.05 -2.26
N ASP A 104 6.97 -0.05 -3.00
CA ASP A 104 7.46 1.13 -3.68
C ASP A 104 6.67 1.40 -4.98
N ALA A 105 5.74 2.37 -4.91
CA ALA A 105 4.94 2.80 -6.06
C ALA A 105 5.79 3.32 -7.25
N ARG A 106 6.95 3.96 -6.99
CA ARG A 106 7.87 4.39 -8.07
C ARG A 106 8.49 3.18 -8.74
N TYR A 107 8.97 2.22 -7.96
CA TYR A 107 9.53 0.99 -8.52
C TYR A 107 8.48 0.24 -9.36
N GLN A 108 7.25 0.11 -8.86
CA GLN A 108 6.17 -0.57 -9.60
C GLN A 108 5.78 0.18 -10.87
N TYR A 109 5.78 1.52 -10.85
CA TYR A 109 5.60 2.34 -12.05
C TYR A 109 6.68 2.06 -13.10
N LEU A 110 7.96 2.12 -12.71
CA LEU A 110 9.08 1.85 -13.62
C LEU A 110 9.02 0.43 -14.20
N LYS A 111 8.63 -0.55 -13.36
CA LYS A 111 8.43 -1.94 -13.79
C LYS A 111 7.35 -2.04 -14.87
N ARG A 112 6.20 -1.38 -14.72
CA ARG A 112 5.10 -1.40 -15.70
C ARG A 112 5.46 -0.73 -17.03
N HIS A 113 6.35 0.27 -16.98
CA HIS A 113 6.74 1.02 -18.18
C HIS A 113 8.01 0.51 -18.88
N GLY A 114 8.60 -0.59 -18.41
CA GLY A 114 9.82 -1.17 -18.99
C GLY A 114 11.07 -0.31 -18.76
N LEU A 115 11.11 0.44 -17.66
CA LEU A 115 12.18 1.38 -17.32
C LEU A 115 13.18 0.79 -16.32
N LEU A 116 13.23 -0.54 -16.24
CA LEU A 116 14.19 -1.29 -15.43
C LEU A 116 15.27 -1.87 -16.35
N ASP A 117 16.50 -1.94 -15.85
CA ASP A 117 17.59 -2.64 -16.51
C ASP A 117 17.40 -4.17 -16.46
N ALA A 118 18.31 -4.91 -17.11
CA ALA A 118 18.30 -6.37 -17.11
C ALA A 118 18.48 -7.00 -15.71
N THR A 119 18.98 -6.23 -14.73
CA THR A 119 19.17 -6.66 -13.34
C THR A 119 17.95 -6.34 -12.45
N GLY A 120 16.92 -5.69 -13.02
CA GLY A 120 15.71 -5.25 -12.32
C GLY A 120 15.93 -3.99 -11.48
N ARG A 121 16.95 -3.19 -11.75
CA ARG A 121 17.17 -1.88 -11.12
C ARG A 121 16.63 -0.75 -12.01
N PRO A 122 16.21 0.38 -11.43
CA PRO A 122 15.85 1.56 -12.20
C PRO A 122 16.99 2.00 -13.13
N LEU A 123 16.65 2.37 -14.37
CA LEU A 123 17.56 3.09 -15.26
C LEU A 123 17.99 4.43 -14.63
N PRO A 124 19.09 5.06 -15.09
CA PRO A 124 19.48 6.39 -14.64
C PRO A 124 18.34 7.41 -14.83
N ASP A 125 18.14 8.29 -13.86
CA ASP A 125 17.00 9.23 -13.84
C ASP A 125 16.96 10.15 -15.07
N GLU A 126 18.11 10.53 -15.61
CA GLU A 126 18.22 11.29 -16.86
C GLU A 126 17.61 10.55 -18.05
N VAL A 127 17.87 9.24 -18.15
CA VAL A 127 17.36 8.37 -19.22
C VAL A 127 15.86 8.18 -19.04
N ILE A 128 15.40 7.94 -17.80
CA ILE A 128 13.97 7.83 -17.47
C ILE A 128 13.23 9.09 -17.89
N ASN A 129 13.71 10.27 -17.47
CA ASN A 129 13.08 11.54 -17.75
C ASN A 129 13.04 11.84 -19.25
N ARG A 130 14.12 11.51 -19.98
CA ARG A 130 14.16 11.64 -21.44
C ARG A 130 13.10 10.77 -22.13
N ILE A 131 12.97 9.50 -21.72
CA ILE A 131 11.99 8.57 -22.29
C ILE A 131 10.56 9.02 -21.98
N LEU A 132 10.30 9.46 -20.75
CA LEU A 132 8.98 9.93 -20.33
C LEU A 132 8.58 11.20 -21.09
N ALA A 133 9.49 12.17 -21.22
CA ALA A 133 9.24 13.40 -21.99
C ALA A 133 8.93 13.12 -23.48
N GLN A 134 9.61 12.15 -24.08
CA GLN A 134 9.29 11.71 -25.45
C GLN A 134 7.90 11.09 -25.56
N ARG A 135 7.44 10.34 -24.55
CA ARG A 135 6.11 9.72 -24.54
C ARG A 135 5.00 10.76 -24.35
N GLU A 136 5.21 11.76 -23.51
CA GLU A 136 4.24 12.84 -23.30
C GLU A 136 4.13 13.79 -24.50
N GLY A 137 5.16 13.88 -25.33
CA GLY A 137 5.17 14.70 -26.55
C GLY A 137 4.49 14.09 -27.77
N HIS A 138 4.03 12.83 -27.71
CA HIS A 138 3.29 12.20 -28.82
C HIS A 138 1.77 12.44 -28.64
N PRO A 139 1.09 13.11 -29.60
CA PRO A 139 -0.29 13.59 -29.44
C PRO A 139 -1.37 12.50 -29.51
N PHE A 140 -1.02 11.23 -29.33
CA PHE A 140 -1.96 10.12 -29.34
C PHE A 140 -1.62 9.13 -28.21
N SER A 141 -2.09 9.46 -27.00
CA SER A 141 -2.27 8.53 -25.88
C SER A 141 -3.49 8.92 -25.07
#